data_AF-A0A921NCF1-F1
#
_entry.id   AF-A0A921NCF1-F1
#
_cell.length_a   1.000
_cell.length_b   1.000
_cell.length_c   1.000
_cell.angle_alpha   90.00
_cell.angle_beta   90.00
_cell.angle_gamma   90.00
#
_symmetry.space_group_name_H-M   'P 1'
#
loop_
_entity.id
_entity.type
_entity.pdbx_description
1 polymer ?
#
loop_
_entity_poly.entity_id
_entity_poly.type
_entity_poly.pdbx_seq_one_letter_code
_entity_poly.pdbx_strand_id
1 'polypeptide(L)'
;NAANKIIIECKSHRWTSGDNVPSAKLTVWNEAMYYFYLAPPDYRKIFFILRDESEKRKETLGEYYIRTYGHLIPNDVEIMEYHEVDQSVRVL
;
A
#
# COMPACT_ATOMS: atom_id res chain seq x y z
N ASN A 1 19.03 20.92 -12.95
CA ASN A 1 18.50 19.53 -12.95
C ASN A 1 18.57 18.97 -11.55
N ALA A 2 17.52 19.13 -10.75
CA ALA A 2 17.38 18.36 -9.52
C ALA A 2 16.90 16.96 -9.93
N ALA A 3 17.60 15.91 -9.50
CA ALA A 3 17.17 14.54 -9.74
C ALA A 3 15.75 14.34 -9.17
N ASN A 4 14.85 13.68 -9.91
CA ASN A 4 13.53 13.33 -9.41
C ASN A 4 13.70 12.43 -8.19
N LYS A 5 13.38 12.94 -7.00
CA LYS A 5 13.49 12.20 -5.75
C LYS A 5 12.27 11.32 -5.60
N ILE A 6 12.48 10.01 -5.48
CA ILE A 6 11.41 9.02 -5.34
C ILE A 6 11.71 8.19 -4.09
N ILE A 7 10.72 8.01 -3.23
CA ILE A 7 10.76 7.01 -2.15
C ILE A 7 9.69 5.97 -2.47
N ILE A 8 10.10 4.71 -2.39
CA ILE A 8 9.22 3.57 -2.58
C ILE A 8 9.31 2.69 -1.34
N GLU A 9 8.17 2.44 -0.70
CA GLU A 9 8.06 1.43 0.36
C GLU A 9 7.34 0.21 -0.21
N CYS A 10 7.99 -0.95 -0.14
CA CYS A 10 7.49 -2.19 -0.73
C CYS A 10 6.97 -3.15 0.35
N LYS A 11 5.76 -3.71 0.17
CA LYS A 11 5.22 -4.77 1.06
C LYS A 11 4.57 -5.89 0.27
N SER A 12 5.09 -7.11 0.45
CA SER A 12 4.52 -8.35 -0.10
C SER A 12 3.55 -9.04 0.87
N HIS A 13 2.78 -8.25 1.62
CA HIS A 13 1.85 -8.78 2.62
C HIS A 13 0.59 -9.33 1.97
N ARG A 14 0.08 -10.43 2.53
CA ARG A 14 -1.14 -11.11 2.11
C ARG A 14 -2.17 -11.18 3.23
N TRP A 15 -3.42 -11.44 2.86
CA TRP A 15 -4.46 -11.92 3.77
C TRP A 15 -3.95 -13.13 4.56
N THR A 16 -4.57 -13.39 5.71
CA THR A 16 -4.24 -14.60 6.47
C THR A 16 -4.80 -15.84 5.77
N SER A 17 -4.27 -17.02 6.08
CA SER A 17 -4.72 -18.29 5.48
C SER A 17 -6.21 -18.59 5.72
N GLY A 18 -6.81 -18.02 6.77
CA GLY A 18 -8.25 -18.11 7.06
C GLY A 18 -9.07 -16.92 6.56
N ASP A 19 -8.48 -16.07 5.72
CA ASP A 19 -9.08 -14.84 5.19
C ASP A 19 -9.57 -13.86 6.30
N ASN A 20 -8.90 -13.91 7.45
CA ASN A 20 -9.01 -12.90 8.49
C ASN A 20 -8.12 -11.70 8.18
N VAL A 21 -8.50 -10.54 8.71
CA VAL A 21 -7.74 -9.29 8.56
C VAL A 21 -6.34 -9.48 9.15
N PRO A 22 -5.26 -9.22 8.38
CA PRO A 22 -3.90 -9.35 8.89
C PRO A 22 -3.50 -8.10 9.69
N SER A 23 -4.14 -7.84 10.83
CA SER A 23 -4.03 -6.56 11.56
C SER A 23 -2.59 -6.13 11.86
N ALA A 24 -1.72 -7.05 12.30
CA ALA A 24 -0.31 -6.73 12.55
C ALA A 24 0.42 -6.24 11.28
N LYS A 25 0.07 -6.79 10.11
CA LYS A 25 0.63 -6.35 8.82
C LYS A 25 0.11 -4.97 8.43
N LEU A 26 -1.15 -4.67 8.73
CA LEU A 26 -1.75 -3.36 8.47
C LEU A 26 -1.23 -2.28 9.43
N THR A 27 -0.84 -2.64 10.66
CA THR A 27 -0.10 -1.74 11.55
C THR A 27 1.20 -1.28 10.91
N VAL A 28 1.95 -2.19 10.29
CA VAL A 28 3.18 -1.85 9.53
C VAL A 28 2.88 -0.94 8.33
N TRP A 29 1.70 -1.05 7.71
CA TRP A 29 1.29 -0.14 6.64
C TRP A 29 0.98 1.26 7.19
N ASN A 30 0.39 1.36 8.38
CA ASN A 30 0.18 2.64 9.07
C ASN A 30 1.51 3.33 9.42
N GLU A 31 2.51 2.55 9.86
CA GLU A 31 3.86 3.06 10.09
C GLU A 31 4.50 3.58 8.80
N ALA A 32 4.31 2.90 7.66
CA ALA A 32 4.77 3.37 6.37
C ALA A 32 4.12 4.71 5.97
N MET A 33 2.81 4.88 6.22
CA MET A 33 2.13 6.16 5.99
C MET A 33 2.73 7.29 6.85
N TYR A 34 3.10 6.99 8.09
CA TYR A 34 3.80 7.96 8.95
C TYR A 34 5.19 8.33 8.39
N TYR A 35 5.95 7.36 7.86
CA TYR A 35 7.23 7.66 7.21
C TYR A 35 7.05 8.53 5.96
N PHE A 36 6.03 8.25 5.14
CA PHE A 36 5.69 9.10 4.01
C PHE A 36 5.27 10.51 4.42
N TYR A 37 4.52 10.65 5.50
CA TYR A 37 4.14 11.96 6.04
C TYR A 37 5.36 12.79 6.47
N LEU A 38 6.35 12.15 7.11
CA LEU A 38 7.59 12.80 7.53
C LEU A 38 8.55 13.10 6.37
N ALA A 39 8.44 12.37 5.27
CA ALA A 39 9.30 12.57 4.11
C ALA A 39 9.08 13.96 3.49
N PRO A 40 10.15 14.66 3.05
CA PRO A 40 10.03 15.97 2.43
C PRO A 40 9.06 15.99 1.23
N PRO A 41 8.32 17.10 1.03
CA PRO A 41 7.24 17.16 0.03
C PRO A 41 7.73 17.15 -1.42
N ASP A 42 9.03 17.31 -1.66
CA ASP A 42 9.64 17.25 -3.00
C ASP A 42 9.90 15.81 -3.48
N TYR A 43 9.56 14.80 -2.67
CA TYR A 43 9.61 13.40 -3.07
C TYR A 43 8.29 12.94 -3.68
N ARG A 44 8.38 12.19 -4.78
CA ARG A 44 7.30 11.29 -5.21
C ARG A 44 7.29 10.09 -4.27
N LYS A 45 6.13 9.80 -3.66
CA LYS A 45 5.98 8.78 -2.62
C LYS A 45 5.11 7.65 -3.17
N ILE A 46 5.65 6.44 -3.24
CA ILE A 46 4.94 5.28 -3.78
C ILE A 46 4.90 4.18 -2.73
N PHE A 47 3.69 3.77 -2.36
CA PHE A 47 3.48 2.56 -1.58
C PHE A 47 3.18 1.40 -2.52
N PHE A 48 4.18 0.56 -2.75
CA PHE A 48 4.12 -0.53 -3.72
C PHE A 48 3.82 -1.84 -3.01
N ILE A 49 2.61 -2.34 -3.16
CA ILE A 49 2.09 -3.48 -2.42
C ILE A 49 1.77 -4.64 -3.35
N LEU A 50 1.83 -5.85 -2.81
CA LEU A 50 1.39 -7.03 -3.52
C LEU A 50 -0.14 -7.10 -3.53
N ARG A 51 -0.73 -7.36 -4.70
CA ARG A 51 -2.15 -7.66 -4.85
C ARG A 51 -2.43 -9.02 -4.22
N ASP A 52 -3.39 -9.03 -3.30
CA ASP A 52 -3.89 -10.24 -2.67
C ASP A 52 -5.38 -10.05 -2.40
N GLU A 53 -6.22 -10.97 -2.89
CA GLU A 53 -7.67 -10.85 -2.85
C GLU A 53 -8.27 -11.63 -1.68
N SER A 54 -9.26 -11.03 -1.02
CA SER A 54 -10.09 -11.72 -0.02
C SER A 54 -11.29 -12.35 -0.70
N GLU A 55 -11.38 -13.68 -0.68
CA GLU A 55 -12.56 -14.39 -1.21
C GLU A 55 -13.83 -14.05 -0.44
N LYS A 56 -13.71 -13.80 0.87
CA LYS A 56 -14.81 -13.46 1.78
C LYS A 56 -15.33 -12.04 1.57
N ARG A 57 -14.43 -11.07 1.33
CA ARG A 57 -14.80 -9.65 1.22
C ARG A 57 -14.96 -9.16 -0.22
N LYS A 58 -14.45 -9.90 -1.20
CA LYS A 58 -14.43 -9.51 -2.62
C LYS A 58 -13.72 -8.18 -2.86
N GLU A 59 -12.63 -7.95 -2.12
CA GLU A 59 -11.74 -6.80 -2.27
C GLU A 59 -10.29 -7.25 -2.06
N THR A 60 -9.36 -6.51 -2.65
CA THR A 60 -7.92 -6.66 -2.41
C THR A 60 -7.51 -6.14 -1.04
N LEU A 61 -6.34 -6.55 -0.55
CA LEU A 61 -5.79 -6.04 0.70
C LEU A 61 -5.53 -4.51 0.63
N GLY A 62 -5.13 -3.99 -0.53
CA GLY A 62 -4.97 -2.56 -0.77
C GLY A 62 -6.29 -1.79 -0.73
N GLU A 63 -7.32 -2.27 -1.42
CA GLU A 63 -8.68 -1.69 -1.37
C GLU A 63 -9.23 -1.69 0.07
N TYR A 64 -9.08 -2.80 0.79
CA TYR A 64 -9.46 -2.88 2.20
C TYR A 64 -8.74 -1.84 3.06
N TYR A 65 -7.44 -1.64 2.83
CA TYR A 65 -6.64 -0.68 3.57
C TYR A 65 -7.11 0.76 3.31
N ILE A 66 -7.31 1.15 2.05
CA ILE A 66 -7.80 2.49 1.69
C ILE A 66 -9.17 2.74 2.32
N ARG A 67 -10.08 1.77 2.22
CA ARG A 67 -11.44 1.89 2.78
C ARG A 67 -11.45 2.03 4.30
N THR A 68 -10.52 1.37 5.00
CA THR A 68 -10.53 1.28 6.48
C THR A 68 -9.61 2.31 7.15
N TYR A 69 -8.47 2.61 6.52
CA TYR A 69 -7.38 3.44 7.04
C TYR A 69 -7.05 4.64 6.15
N GLY A 70 -7.90 4.97 5.17
CA GLY A 70 -7.65 6.07 4.21
C GLY A 70 -7.35 7.42 4.87
N HIS A 71 -7.89 7.66 6.08
CA HIS A 71 -7.60 8.85 6.88
C HIS A 71 -6.14 8.97 7.35
N LEU A 72 -5.36 7.89 7.29
CA LEU A 72 -3.93 7.86 7.62
C LEU A 72 -3.04 8.06 6.39
N ILE A 73 -3.60 7.95 5.17
CA ILE A 73 -2.83 8.04 3.93
C ILE A 73 -2.59 9.53 3.61
N PRO A 74 -1.33 9.99 3.54
CA PRO A 74 -1.05 11.35 3.09
C PRO A 74 -1.49 11.56 1.65
N ASN A 75 -1.96 12.77 1.33
CA ASN A 75 -2.53 13.09 0.02
C ASN A 75 -1.55 12.97 -1.16
N ASP A 76 -0.25 12.91 -0.88
CA ASP A 76 0.84 12.84 -1.86
C ASP A 76 1.44 11.43 -2.01
N VAL A 77 0.78 10.41 -1.45
CA VAL A 77 1.19 9.00 -1.58
C VAL A 77 0.39 8.29 -2.67
N GLU A 78 1.10 7.75 -3.67
CA GLU A 78 0.53 6.86 -4.68
C GLU A 78 0.55 5.42 -4.18
N ILE A 79 -0.61 4.74 -4.16
CA ILE A 79 -0.68 3.30 -3.83
C ILE A 79 -0.75 2.49 -5.12
N MET A 80 0.17 1.54 -5.25
CA MET A 80 0.28 0.67 -6.43
C MET A 80 0.21 -0.78 -6.00
N GLU A 81 -0.66 -1.55 -6.64
CA GLU A 81 -0.78 -2.98 -6.46
C GLU A 81 -0.12 -3.74 -7.60
N TYR A 82 0.82 -4.62 -7.27
CA TYR A 82 1.45 -5.55 -8.19
C TYR A 82 0.72 -6.89 -8.21
N HIS A 83 0.34 -7.35 -9.40
CA HIS A 83 -0.25 -8.66 -9.58
C HIS A 83 0.77 -9.63 -10.17
N GLU A 84 1.18 -10.62 -9.39
CA GLU A 84 2.29 -11.53 -9.75
C GLU A 84 1.98 -12.42 -10.97
N VAL A 85 0.70 -12.75 -11.19
CA VAL A 85 0.29 -13.70 -12.23
C VAL A 85 0.43 -13.09 -13.62
N ASP A 86 0.00 -11.84 -13.79
CA ASP A 86 0.06 -11.13 -15.07
C ASP A 86 1.24 -10.15 -15.14
N GLN A 87 2.02 -10.02 -14.06
CA GLN A 87 3.12 -9.07 -13.90
C GLN A 87 2.71 -7.61 -14.17
N SER A 88 1.46 -7.28 -13.85
CA SER A 88 0.90 -5.95 -14.05
C SER A 88 0.90 -5.13 -12.75
N VAL A 89 0.79 -3.82 -12.90
CA VAL A 89 0.64 -2.87 -11.80
C VAL A 89 -0.64 -2.08 -12.00
N ARG A 90 -1.46 -1.99 -10.95
CA ARG A 90 -2.66 -1.16 -10.88
C ARG A 90 -2.45 -0.05 -9.85
N VAL A 91 -2.73 1.20 -10.20
CA VAL A 91 -2.83 2.29 -9.22
C VAL A 91 -4.22 2.23 -8.58
N LEU A 92 -4.27 2.33 -7.25
CA LEU A 92 -5.51 2.35 -6.47
C LEU A 92 -6.04 3.76 -6.22
#